data_AF-A0A1B6FF90-F1
#
_entry.id   AF-A0A1B6FF90-F1
#
_cell.length_a   1.000
_cell.length_b   1.000
_cell.length_c   1.000
_cell.angle_alpha   90.00
_cell.angle_beta   90.00
_cell.angle_gamma   90.00
#
_symmetry.space_group_name_H-M   'P 1'
#
loop_
_entity.id
_entity.type
_entity.pdbx_description
1 polymer ?
#
loop_
_entity_poly.entity_id
_entity_poly.type
_entity_poly.pdbx_seq_one_letter_code
_entity_poly.pdbx_strand_id
1 'polypeptide(L)'
;QEIQKMSGPGRNPRSGGNVRNYQRNMLSRFAADYARRRAHDNAQPAEVIASPPISVELTELYARDNAKSHHTDLFELVVDNPPTPVLRRGQAFFFAVRFNRPFDIHQDLVRFIFDFGPNPTVTKGTRNLIQLSDKRDLTLDKSKWDVRLHHQDSNTITAEIQISSTCPVGIWHCRIQTTTAGQARAEFKDFNVEDDIYILFNPWCKEDGVYIENDAERQEYVLNDTGKVWKGSYRQPKGRRWIFGQFDDVVLPATMYLLEQSDVPHANRGNPVQIARAISAVVNSVDEDGLLIGKWDGDYRDGTAPQAWTGTVAIMEQYLRDGGEPVKYGQCWVFSGAVVTVCRALGIPCRSVTNYVSAHDTNCSLTVDKYFTKDGELIEGGPDGECWDSCWNYHVWNDVWMSRPDLPPGYGGWQIIDATPQEASGDIFRCGPASVEAVLRGEVGFLHDTPFVFAEVNADICHFQENSESDWGFSRLSLNQYHVGRKIITKSVGKDDDEGDGDMEDVTALYKNPEGSFAERLAVLNAVKGVPTAQKLYEIKKRETEDVFFDLIEIDHVMFGQPFSVTVNLHNKSSRPHQVTAVLSAYSVFYTGVKVHGLKRGQAEFTLHPNQKETVRITVKPEEYVDK
;
A
#
# COMPACT_ATOMS: atom_id res chain seq x y z
N GLN A 1 3.12 23.84 9.16
CA GLN A 1 4.15 23.36 10.11
C GLN A 1 3.49 22.53 11.21
N GLU A 2 2.65 21.54 10.89
CA GLU A 2 1.69 21.00 11.88
C GLU A 2 1.36 19.49 11.75
N ILE A 3 2.25 18.67 11.17
CA ILE A 3 2.17 17.19 11.33
C ILE A 3 2.51 16.77 12.79
N GLN A 4 2.76 17.73 13.69
CA GLN A 4 3.41 17.54 14.99
C GLN A 4 2.53 17.94 16.20
N LYS A 5 1.20 18.09 16.02
CA LYS A 5 0.26 18.46 17.12
C LYS A 5 -0.99 17.59 17.29
N MET A 6 -1.02 16.36 16.75
CA MET A 6 -2.07 15.38 17.08
C MET A 6 -1.56 14.27 18.01
N SER A 7 -1.09 14.65 19.21
CA SER A 7 -0.88 13.70 20.30
C SER A 7 -2.22 13.30 20.92
N GLY A 8 -2.88 12.30 20.32
CA GLY A 8 -4.17 11.78 20.80
C GLY A 8 -4.12 11.20 22.22
N PRO A 9 -5.27 11.11 22.93
CA PRO A 9 -5.32 10.60 24.29
C PRO A 9 -5.02 9.09 24.35
N GLY A 10 -4.22 8.69 25.34
CA GLY A 10 -3.54 7.39 25.32
C GLY A 10 -4.42 6.15 25.52
N ARG A 11 -4.05 5.08 24.80
CA ARG A 11 -4.36 3.64 25.03
C ARG A 11 -5.82 3.28 25.30
N ASN A 12 -6.50 2.79 24.26
CA ASN A 12 -7.74 2.01 24.39
C ASN A 12 -7.39 0.51 24.61
N PRO A 13 -7.57 -0.07 25.82
CA PRO A 13 -7.00 -1.39 26.14
C PRO A 13 -7.96 -2.53 25.76
N ARG A 14 -8.07 -2.86 24.46
CA ARG A 14 -9.03 -3.88 23.98
C ARG A 14 -8.46 -5.09 23.24
N SER A 15 -7.17 -5.12 22.88
CA SER A 15 -6.47 -6.36 22.53
C SER A 15 -6.40 -7.28 23.76
N GLY A 16 -7.17 -8.36 23.79
CA GLY A 16 -7.18 -9.30 24.92
C GLY A 16 -5.80 -9.91 25.20
N GLY A 17 -5.49 -10.21 26.47
CA GLY A 17 -4.13 -10.57 26.90
C GLY A 17 -3.45 -11.71 26.12
N ASN A 18 -4.24 -12.66 25.59
CA ASN A 18 -3.73 -13.73 24.73
C ASN A 18 -3.11 -13.22 23.42
N VAL A 19 -3.63 -12.12 22.84
CA VAL A 19 -3.10 -11.53 21.60
C VAL A 19 -1.74 -10.87 21.86
N ARG A 20 -1.61 -10.06 22.93
CA ARG A 20 -0.32 -9.45 23.31
C ARG A 20 0.74 -10.49 23.69
N ASN A 21 0.34 -11.56 24.37
CA ASN A 21 1.24 -12.68 24.65
C ASN A 21 1.63 -13.42 23.36
N TYR A 22 0.73 -13.55 22.38
CA TYR A 22 1.04 -14.13 21.07
C TYR A 22 2.00 -13.24 20.26
N GLN A 23 1.72 -11.94 20.11
CA GLN A 23 2.60 -10.95 19.48
C GLN A 23 4.01 -10.96 20.10
N ARG A 24 4.11 -10.88 21.44
CA ARG A 24 5.40 -10.91 22.14
C ARG A 24 6.13 -12.25 21.98
N ASN A 25 5.41 -13.38 21.99
CA ASN A 25 6.00 -14.68 21.74
C ASN A 25 6.47 -14.83 20.28
N MET A 26 5.76 -14.22 19.33
CA MET A 26 6.15 -14.19 17.92
C MET A 26 7.41 -13.35 17.69
N LEU A 27 7.50 -12.13 18.24
CA LEU A 27 8.74 -11.34 18.25
C LEU A 27 9.91 -12.11 18.88
N SER A 28 9.67 -12.69 20.06
CA SER A 28 10.68 -13.47 20.79
C SER A 28 11.16 -14.66 19.97
N ARG A 29 10.27 -15.34 19.23
CA ARG A 29 10.62 -16.38 18.26
C ARG A 29 11.41 -15.82 17.09
N PHE A 30 10.88 -14.86 16.33
CA PHE A 30 11.55 -14.32 15.13
C PHE A 30 12.95 -13.77 15.44
N ALA A 31 13.11 -12.99 16.51
CA ALA A 31 14.41 -12.48 16.94
C ALA A 31 15.34 -13.60 17.45
N ALA A 32 14.81 -14.60 18.16
CA ALA A 32 15.57 -15.77 18.54
C ALA A 32 15.95 -16.63 17.33
N ASP A 33 15.11 -16.74 16.31
CA ASP A 33 15.31 -17.61 15.15
C ASP A 33 16.29 -17.03 14.15
N TYR A 34 16.20 -15.72 13.89
CA TYR A 34 17.27 -14.95 13.23
C TYR A 34 18.63 -15.10 13.96
N ALA A 35 18.63 -15.13 15.29
CA ALA A 35 19.85 -15.41 16.07
C ALA A 35 20.27 -16.91 16.05
N ARG A 36 19.31 -17.84 16.02
CA ARG A 36 19.49 -19.31 16.08
C ARG A 36 19.95 -19.90 14.74
N ARG A 37 19.55 -19.32 13.61
CA ARG A 37 20.11 -19.60 12.26
C ARG A 37 21.63 -19.45 12.21
N ARG A 38 22.24 -18.70 13.14
CA ARG A 38 23.71 -18.56 13.26
C ARG A 38 24.38 -19.53 14.25
N ALA A 39 23.68 -20.49 14.86
CA ALA A 39 24.29 -21.53 15.69
C ALA A 39 23.40 -22.78 15.89
N HIS A 40 23.85 -23.96 15.40
CA HIS A 40 23.21 -25.25 15.72
C HIS A 40 24.18 -26.45 15.70
N ASP A 41 24.03 -27.35 16.70
CA ASP A 41 24.37 -28.80 16.76
C ASP A 41 24.32 -29.29 18.23
N ASN A 42 23.93 -30.52 18.62
CA ASN A 42 23.31 -31.65 17.90
C ASN A 42 22.58 -32.67 18.85
N ALA A 43 21.74 -33.55 18.26
CA ALA A 43 20.98 -34.77 18.69
C ALA A 43 20.88 -35.33 20.15
N GLN A 44 19.62 -35.58 20.59
CA GLN A 44 18.89 -36.88 20.83
C GLN A 44 19.61 -38.23 21.17
N PRO A 45 18.90 -39.34 21.56
CA PRO A 45 17.56 -39.58 22.17
C PRO A 45 17.68 -40.55 23.41
N ALA A 46 16.96 -41.65 23.75
CA ALA A 46 15.68 -42.38 23.43
C ALA A 46 15.40 -43.45 24.56
N GLU A 47 14.14 -43.89 24.82
CA GLU A 47 13.73 -45.33 24.92
C GLU A 47 12.19 -45.56 25.18
N VAL A 48 11.74 -46.83 25.18
CA VAL A 48 10.34 -47.32 24.99
C VAL A 48 10.01 -48.51 25.95
N ILE A 49 8.91 -49.30 25.93
CA ILE A 49 7.90 -49.70 24.91
C ILE A 49 6.55 -50.11 25.56
N ALA A 50 5.42 -49.80 24.91
CA ALA A 50 4.15 -50.58 24.98
C ALA A 50 3.40 -50.45 23.64
N SER A 51 2.82 -51.54 23.11
CA SER A 51 2.28 -51.63 21.73
C SER A 51 1.15 -50.63 21.43
N PRO A 52 1.40 -49.52 20.71
CA PRO A 52 0.50 -48.37 20.67
C PRO A 52 -0.08 -48.11 19.26
N PRO A 53 -0.90 -47.04 19.09
CA PRO A 53 -1.05 -46.39 17.79
C PRO A 53 0.28 -46.16 17.07
N ILE A 54 0.25 -46.26 15.74
CA ILE A 54 1.41 -46.02 14.87
C ILE A 54 2.04 -44.65 15.20
N SER A 55 3.33 -44.63 15.48
CA SER A 55 4.04 -43.46 15.97
C SER A 55 4.83 -42.83 14.83
N VAL A 56 4.70 -41.52 14.65
CA VAL A 56 5.61 -40.74 13.78
C VAL A 56 7.02 -40.77 14.38
N GLU A 57 8.03 -41.00 13.54
CA GLU A 57 9.45 -40.89 13.86
C GLU A 57 10.07 -39.61 13.29
N LEU A 58 9.68 -39.24 12.06
CA LEU A 58 10.26 -38.14 11.29
C LEU A 58 9.22 -37.57 10.31
N THR A 59 9.33 -36.28 10.05
CA THR A 59 8.53 -35.49 9.11
C THR A 59 9.43 -34.76 8.14
N GLU A 60 9.03 -34.68 6.86
CA GLU A 60 9.76 -33.96 5.81
C GLU A 60 8.75 -33.22 4.91
N LEU A 61 8.81 -31.89 4.93
CA LEU A 61 7.88 -30.99 4.21
C LEU A 61 8.40 -30.60 2.81
N TYR A 62 9.53 -31.17 2.37
CA TYR A 62 10.14 -30.99 1.06
C TYR A 62 10.24 -29.51 0.63
N ALA A 63 10.57 -28.62 1.57
CA ALA A 63 10.44 -27.17 1.41
C ALA A 63 11.00 -26.66 0.07
N ARG A 64 12.24 -27.06 -0.26
CA ARG A 64 12.96 -26.68 -1.49
C ARG A 64 12.37 -27.25 -2.78
N ASP A 65 11.68 -28.38 -2.75
CA ASP A 65 11.09 -29.01 -3.94
C ASP A 65 9.65 -28.57 -4.16
N ASN A 66 8.87 -28.42 -3.09
CA ASN A 66 7.55 -27.81 -3.15
C ASN A 66 7.65 -26.36 -3.64
N ALA A 67 8.60 -25.57 -3.11
CA ALA A 67 8.74 -24.15 -3.44
C ALA A 67 8.91 -23.85 -4.94
N LYS A 68 9.60 -24.73 -5.69
CA LYS A 68 9.77 -24.62 -7.15
C LYS A 68 8.42 -24.66 -7.89
N SER A 69 7.48 -25.48 -7.41
CA SER A 69 6.14 -25.55 -8.00
C SER A 69 5.23 -24.42 -7.51
N HIS A 70 5.43 -23.94 -6.28
CA HIS A 70 4.69 -22.84 -5.67
C HIS A 70 5.23 -21.44 -6.04
N HIS A 71 6.29 -21.33 -6.84
CA HIS A 71 6.96 -20.06 -7.17
C HIS A 71 7.36 -19.27 -5.90
N THR A 72 8.04 -19.97 -4.99
CA THR A 72 8.54 -19.46 -3.70
C THR A 72 10.00 -19.87 -3.46
N ASP A 73 10.67 -20.45 -4.45
CA ASP A 73 12.06 -20.94 -4.40
C ASP A 73 13.12 -19.81 -4.36
N LEU A 74 12.71 -18.57 -4.61
CA LEU A 74 13.56 -17.38 -4.46
C LEU A 74 13.73 -16.92 -3.00
N PHE A 75 12.79 -17.25 -2.09
CA PHE A 75 12.89 -16.83 -0.68
C PHE A 75 14.12 -17.45 -0.01
N GLU A 76 14.97 -16.63 0.61
CA GLU A 76 16.18 -17.10 1.30
C GLU A 76 15.85 -18.13 2.38
N LEU A 77 14.72 -17.92 3.07
CA LEU A 77 14.08 -18.84 4.00
C LEU A 77 13.97 -20.30 3.50
N VAL A 78 13.79 -20.51 2.20
CA VAL A 78 13.63 -21.85 1.59
C VAL A 78 14.98 -22.51 1.31
N VAL A 79 16.01 -21.74 0.96
CA VAL A 79 17.37 -22.26 0.72
C VAL A 79 18.18 -22.41 2.01
N ASP A 80 17.79 -21.69 3.06
CA ASP A 80 18.31 -21.72 4.44
C ASP A 80 18.43 -23.13 5.05
N ASN A 81 19.11 -23.24 6.20
CA ASN A 81 19.29 -24.53 6.89
C ASN A 81 19.01 -24.43 8.41
N PRO A 82 17.90 -25.01 8.92
CA PRO A 82 16.90 -25.81 8.21
C PRO A 82 16.05 -24.98 7.22
N PRO A 83 15.61 -25.57 6.09
CA PRO A 83 14.82 -24.86 5.08
C PRO A 83 13.37 -24.69 5.51
N THR A 84 12.89 -23.45 5.55
CA THR A 84 11.53 -23.09 5.97
C THR A 84 10.53 -23.35 4.83
N PRO A 85 9.42 -24.09 5.06
CA PRO A 85 8.36 -24.27 4.07
C PRO A 85 7.61 -22.97 3.75
N VAL A 86 7.79 -22.44 2.54
CA VAL A 86 7.01 -21.30 2.00
C VAL A 86 6.17 -21.78 0.83
N LEU A 87 4.85 -21.73 0.98
CA LEU A 87 3.86 -22.30 0.07
C LEU A 87 2.83 -21.25 -0.36
N ARG A 88 2.14 -21.50 -1.46
CA ARG A 88 1.00 -20.69 -1.94
C ARG A 88 -0.30 -21.46 -1.86
N ARG A 89 -1.38 -20.77 -1.47
CA ARG A 89 -2.72 -21.36 -1.31
C ARG A 89 -3.35 -21.79 -2.64
N GLY A 90 -4.42 -22.59 -2.59
CA GLY A 90 -5.11 -23.08 -3.79
C GLY A 90 -4.31 -24.06 -4.66
N GLN A 91 -3.24 -24.63 -4.10
CA GLN A 91 -2.29 -25.51 -4.77
C GLN A 91 -1.87 -26.64 -3.80
N ALA A 92 -1.41 -27.76 -4.35
CA ALA A 92 -1.02 -28.93 -3.58
C ALA A 92 0.50 -29.01 -3.35
N PHE A 93 0.89 -29.53 -2.19
CA PHE A 93 2.28 -29.77 -1.80
C PHE A 93 2.48 -31.20 -1.26
N PHE A 94 3.72 -31.69 -1.32
CA PHE A 94 4.09 -33.01 -0.80
C PHE A 94 4.57 -32.95 0.64
N PHE A 95 4.14 -33.92 1.46
CA PHE A 95 4.55 -34.05 2.86
C PHE A 95 4.83 -35.54 3.15
N ALA A 96 6.09 -35.87 3.45
CA ALA A 96 6.46 -37.21 3.91
C ALA A 96 6.36 -37.36 5.42
N VAL A 97 5.89 -38.53 5.84
CA VAL A 97 5.78 -38.94 7.23
C VAL A 97 6.34 -40.35 7.35
N ARG A 98 7.35 -40.52 8.20
CA ARG A 98 7.94 -41.81 8.54
C ARG A 98 7.41 -42.28 9.89
N PHE A 99 7.07 -43.56 9.97
CA PHE A 99 6.50 -44.20 11.15
C PHE A 99 7.40 -45.29 11.74
N ASN A 100 7.13 -45.68 12.98
CA ASN A 100 7.86 -46.71 13.73
C ASN A 100 7.58 -48.16 13.30
N ARG A 101 6.70 -48.37 12.32
CA ARG A 101 6.38 -49.66 11.68
C ARG A 101 5.73 -49.44 10.31
N PRO A 102 5.60 -50.47 9.46
CA PRO A 102 4.82 -50.37 8.23
C PRO A 102 3.43 -49.79 8.46
N PHE A 103 3.00 -48.92 7.55
CA PHE A 103 1.68 -48.29 7.54
C PHE A 103 0.68 -49.18 6.79
N ASP A 104 -0.52 -49.32 7.30
CA ASP A 104 -1.64 -50.00 6.62
C ASP A 104 -2.85 -49.06 6.60
N ILE A 105 -3.22 -48.56 5.41
CA ILE A 105 -4.29 -47.58 5.23
C ILE A 105 -5.70 -48.09 5.63
N HIS A 106 -5.86 -49.39 5.87
CA HIS A 106 -7.10 -49.99 6.37
C HIS A 106 -7.09 -50.21 7.89
N GLN A 107 -5.91 -50.18 8.55
CA GLN A 107 -5.75 -50.34 10.00
C GLN A 107 -5.31 -49.05 10.72
N ASP A 108 -4.64 -48.14 10.03
CA ASP A 108 -4.04 -46.92 10.57
C ASP A 108 -4.77 -45.66 10.08
N LEU A 109 -5.27 -44.88 11.03
CA LEU A 109 -5.92 -43.60 10.76
C LEU A 109 -4.92 -42.47 11.02
N VAL A 110 -4.44 -41.84 9.94
CA VAL A 110 -3.53 -40.68 9.97
C VAL A 110 -4.31 -39.42 9.60
N ARG A 111 -4.19 -38.38 10.42
CA ARG A 111 -4.90 -37.10 10.25
C ARG A 111 -3.93 -35.94 10.43
N PHE A 112 -3.83 -35.09 9.42
CA PHE A 112 -3.09 -33.84 9.49
C PHE A 112 -4.01 -32.75 10.04
N ILE A 113 -3.51 -32.00 11.03
CA ILE A 113 -4.22 -30.90 11.68
C ILE A 113 -3.38 -29.63 11.50
N PHE A 114 -3.86 -28.71 10.68
CA PHE A 114 -3.23 -27.42 10.42
C PHE A 114 -3.93 -26.33 11.22
N ASP A 115 -3.18 -25.63 12.07
CA ASP A 115 -3.66 -24.60 13.01
C ASP A 115 -3.08 -23.22 12.68
N PHE A 116 -3.95 -22.20 12.69
CA PHE A 116 -3.59 -20.80 12.42
C PHE A 116 -4.04 -19.81 13.49
N GLY A 117 -3.14 -18.91 13.86
CA GLY A 117 -3.36 -17.87 14.87
C GLY A 117 -3.53 -18.40 16.31
N PRO A 118 -3.82 -17.52 17.28
CA PRO A 118 -3.85 -17.86 18.70
C PRO A 118 -5.10 -18.65 19.15
N ASN A 119 -6.15 -18.72 18.32
CA ASN A 119 -7.42 -19.39 18.64
C ASN A 119 -7.98 -20.14 17.41
N PRO A 120 -7.35 -21.25 16.99
CA PRO A 120 -7.68 -21.96 15.75
C PRO A 120 -9.00 -22.74 15.83
N THR A 121 -9.97 -22.48 14.93
CA THR A 121 -11.29 -23.15 14.90
C THR A 121 -11.75 -23.53 13.49
N VAL A 122 -12.37 -24.70 13.37
CA VAL A 122 -12.82 -25.28 12.09
C VAL A 122 -13.87 -24.41 11.40
N THR A 123 -14.82 -23.89 12.19
CA THR A 123 -15.90 -23.01 11.72
C THR A 123 -15.43 -21.65 11.20
N LYS A 124 -14.15 -21.29 11.42
CA LYS A 124 -13.52 -20.06 10.93
C LYS A 124 -12.45 -20.34 9.87
N GLY A 125 -12.29 -21.60 9.45
CA GLY A 125 -11.22 -22.02 8.54
C GLY A 125 -9.81 -21.97 9.13
N THR A 126 -9.63 -21.58 10.41
CA THR A 126 -8.31 -21.45 11.07
C THR A 126 -7.84 -22.72 11.79
N ARG A 127 -8.62 -23.80 11.73
CA ARG A 127 -8.19 -25.18 12.05
C ARG A 127 -8.70 -26.10 10.94
N ASN A 128 -7.80 -26.71 10.17
CA ASN A 128 -8.16 -27.64 9.11
C ASN A 128 -7.71 -29.06 9.49
N LEU A 129 -8.66 -30.00 9.55
CA LEU A 129 -8.38 -31.41 9.82
C LEU A 129 -8.65 -32.22 8.56
N ILE A 130 -7.62 -32.82 7.99
CA ILE A 130 -7.72 -33.67 6.80
C ILE A 130 -7.17 -35.06 7.12
N GLN A 131 -7.96 -36.09 6.82
CA GLN A 131 -7.64 -37.47 7.15
C GLN A 131 -7.23 -38.22 5.88
N LEU A 132 -6.11 -38.94 5.96
CA LEU A 132 -5.66 -39.80 4.88
C LEU A 132 -6.66 -40.92 4.64
N SER A 133 -6.85 -41.27 3.37
CA SER A 133 -7.79 -42.31 2.92
C SER A 133 -7.32 -42.91 1.60
N ASP A 134 -7.81 -44.10 1.26
CA ASP A 134 -7.49 -44.87 0.05
C ASP A 134 -8.10 -44.27 -1.24
N LYS A 135 -8.08 -42.94 -1.36
CA LYS A 135 -8.43 -42.23 -2.59
C LYS A 135 -7.17 -41.89 -3.36
N ARG A 136 -7.19 -42.19 -4.66
CA ARG A 136 -6.04 -42.04 -5.55
C ARG A 136 -5.78 -40.60 -5.98
N ASP A 137 -6.77 -39.73 -5.86
CA ASP A 137 -6.76 -38.38 -6.42
C ASP A 137 -7.21 -37.34 -5.40
N LEU A 138 -6.87 -36.08 -5.66
CA LEU A 138 -7.49 -34.92 -5.02
C LEU A 138 -8.85 -34.70 -5.71
N THR A 139 -9.93 -34.73 -4.94
CA THR A 139 -11.31 -34.81 -5.47
C THR A 139 -12.23 -33.72 -4.93
N LEU A 140 -11.77 -32.95 -3.94
CA LEU A 140 -12.49 -31.78 -3.45
C LEU A 140 -12.12 -30.54 -4.26
N ASP A 141 -13.12 -29.68 -4.49
CA ASP A 141 -12.96 -28.35 -5.07
C ASP A 141 -11.82 -27.55 -4.41
N LYS A 142 -11.10 -26.74 -5.20
CA LYS A 142 -9.93 -25.96 -4.75
C LYS A 142 -10.20 -25.02 -3.58
N SER A 143 -11.45 -24.60 -3.33
CA SER A 143 -11.80 -23.84 -2.11
C SER A 143 -11.67 -24.65 -0.82
N LYS A 144 -11.37 -25.96 -0.88
CA LYS A 144 -11.29 -26.88 0.24
C LYS A 144 -9.91 -27.52 0.35
N TRP A 145 -9.50 -27.76 1.60
CA TRP A 145 -8.37 -28.63 1.89
C TRP A 145 -8.71 -30.08 1.57
N ASP A 146 -7.75 -30.81 1.01
CA ASP A 146 -7.86 -32.24 0.67
C ASP A 146 -6.49 -32.93 0.80
N VAL A 147 -6.47 -34.25 0.94
CA VAL A 147 -5.22 -35.04 1.02
C VAL A 147 -5.37 -36.40 0.33
N ARG A 148 -4.36 -36.81 -0.45
CA ARG A 148 -4.25 -38.20 -0.95
C ARG A 148 -2.95 -38.86 -0.50
N LEU A 149 -2.93 -40.18 -0.49
CA LEU A 149 -1.67 -40.93 -0.48
C LEU A 149 -1.07 -40.86 -1.88
N HIS A 150 0.11 -40.26 -2.01
CA HIS A 150 0.84 -40.16 -3.28
C HIS A 150 1.79 -41.34 -3.47
N HIS A 151 2.53 -41.69 -2.43
CA HIS A 151 3.48 -42.82 -2.43
C HIS A 151 3.56 -43.47 -1.04
N GLN A 152 3.89 -44.76 -1.00
CA GLN A 152 4.21 -45.47 0.23
C GLN A 152 5.40 -46.40 -0.01
N ASP A 153 6.41 -46.31 0.85
CA ASP A 153 7.45 -47.33 1.01
C ASP A 153 7.44 -47.83 2.45
N SER A 154 6.88 -49.03 2.66
CA SER A 154 6.84 -49.73 3.95
C SER A 154 6.27 -48.87 5.11
N ASN A 155 7.15 -48.25 5.92
CA ASN A 155 6.84 -47.42 7.07
C ASN A 155 6.83 -45.91 6.77
N THR A 156 7.10 -45.50 5.53
CA THR A 156 7.15 -44.10 5.11
C THR A 156 6.06 -43.85 4.06
N ILE A 157 5.26 -42.81 4.27
CA ILE A 157 4.29 -42.32 3.30
C ILE A 157 4.72 -40.95 2.77
N THR A 158 4.35 -40.66 1.53
CA THR A 158 4.28 -39.31 0.99
C THR A 158 2.81 -38.99 0.75
N ALA A 159 2.28 -38.03 1.51
CA ALA A 159 0.97 -37.45 1.26
C ALA A 159 1.10 -36.28 0.27
N GLU A 160 0.06 -36.04 -0.52
CA GLU A 160 -0.09 -34.84 -1.34
C GLU A 160 -1.32 -34.10 -0.82
N ILE A 161 -1.11 -32.85 -0.37
CA ILE A 161 -2.07 -32.05 0.39
C ILE A 161 -2.44 -30.81 -0.40
N GLN A 162 -3.72 -30.68 -0.76
CA GLN A 162 -4.28 -29.47 -1.37
C GLN A 162 -4.54 -28.42 -0.30
N ILE A 163 -3.98 -27.23 -0.45
CA ILE A 163 -4.32 -26.04 0.33
C ILE A 163 -5.55 -25.38 -0.31
N SER A 164 -6.54 -24.99 0.49
CA SER A 164 -7.71 -24.22 0.02
C SER A 164 -7.31 -22.89 -0.65
N SER A 165 -7.92 -22.51 -1.78
CA SER A 165 -7.68 -21.21 -2.45
C SER A 165 -8.19 -20.00 -1.66
N THR A 166 -9.01 -20.21 -0.65
CA THR A 166 -9.50 -19.17 0.28
C THR A 166 -8.80 -19.23 1.65
N CYS A 167 -7.79 -20.07 1.80
CA CYS A 167 -7.02 -20.23 3.03
C CYS A 167 -6.44 -18.88 3.53
N PRO A 168 -6.57 -18.56 4.83
CA PRO A 168 -5.89 -17.42 5.44
C PRO A 168 -4.37 -17.46 5.28
N VAL A 169 -3.78 -16.34 4.85
CA VAL A 169 -2.32 -16.23 4.71
C VAL A 169 -1.65 -15.95 6.06
N GLY A 170 -0.47 -16.52 6.25
CA GLY A 170 0.30 -16.41 7.50
C GLY A 170 1.07 -17.68 7.84
N ILE A 171 1.52 -17.77 9.10
CA ILE A 171 2.27 -18.91 9.63
C ILE A 171 1.33 -19.95 10.23
N TRP A 172 1.27 -21.12 9.59
CA TRP A 172 0.52 -22.29 10.00
C TRP A 172 1.42 -23.29 10.72
N HIS A 173 0.89 -23.93 11.76
CA HIS A 173 1.56 -25.01 12.47
C HIS A 173 0.86 -26.34 12.14
N CYS A 174 1.60 -27.42 11.92
CA CYS A 174 1.02 -28.74 11.65
C CYS A 174 1.19 -29.70 12.83
N ARG A 175 0.18 -30.53 13.07
CA ARG A 175 0.22 -31.63 14.03
C ARG A 175 -0.38 -32.88 13.39
N ILE A 176 0.33 -34.00 13.46
CA ILE A 176 -0.11 -35.28 12.90
C ILE A 176 -0.74 -36.09 14.03
N GLN A 177 -2.03 -36.40 13.88
CA GLN A 177 -2.78 -37.23 14.81
C GLN A 177 -2.92 -38.64 14.23
N THR A 178 -2.49 -39.66 14.97
CA THR A 178 -2.59 -41.07 14.59
C THR A 178 -3.45 -41.88 15.56
N THR A 179 -4.20 -42.85 15.05
CA THR A 179 -4.87 -43.88 15.86
C THR A 179 -5.12 -45.16 15.06
N THR A 180 -5.53 -46.24 15.72
CA THR A 180 -5.84 -47.53 15.09
C THR A 180 -7.34 -47.65 14.80
N ALA A 181 -7.70 -48.07 13.59
CA ALA A 181 -9.09 -48.29 13.18
C ALA A 181 -9.80 -49.34 14.05
N GLY A 182 -11.11 -49.18 14.22
CA GLY A 182 -11.97 -50.16 14.92
C GLY A 182 -11.91 -50.16 16.45
N GLN A 183 -11.05 -49.38 17.10
CA GLN A 183 -10.98 -49.33 18.57
C GLN A 183 -12.08 -48.47 19.20
N ALA A 184 -12.94 -49.07 20.03
CA ALA A 184 -14.07 -48.39 20.69
C ALA A 184 -13.66 -47.32 21.74
N ARG A 185 -12.38 -47.29 22.13
CA ARG A 185 -11.73 -46.21 22.87
C ARG A 185 -10.35 -45.94 22.26
N ALA A 186 -10.35 -45.60 20.97
CA ALA A 186 -9.16 -45.23 20.23
C ALA A 186 -8.38 -44.12 20.96
N GLU A 187 -7.17 -44.44 21.42
CA GLU A 187 -6.22 -43.45 21.93
C GLU A 187 -5.61 -42.70 20.73
N PHE A 188 -5.61 -41.38 20.77
CA PHE A 188 -5.00 -40.55 19.75
C PHE A 188 -3.59 -40.15 20.18
N LYS A 189 -2.59 -40.43 19.33
CA LYS A 189 -1.26 -39.86 19.46
C LYS A 189 -1.17 -38.62 18.58
N ASP A 190 -0.87 -37.49 19.21
CA ASP A 190 -0.54 -36.25 18.50
C ASP A 190 0.99 -36.10 18.44
N PHE A 191 1.54 -35.95 17.24
CA PHE A 191 2.93 -35.55 16.97
C PHE A 191 2.92 -34.10 16.47
N ASN A 192 3.72 -33.22 17.07
CA ASN A 192 3.86 -31.85 16.61
C ASN A 192 4.96 -31.80 15.53
N VAL A 193 4.68 -31.17 14.40
CA VAL A 193 5.73 -30.79 13.44
C VAL A 193 6.43 -29.56 14.01
N GLU A 194 7.78 -29.52 13.95
CA GLU A 194 8.56 -28.41 14.55
C GLU A 194 8.63 -27.19 13.63
N ASP A 195 8.44 -27.39 12.31
CA ASP A 195 8.56 -26.36 11.28
C ASP A 195 7.32 -25.45 11.17
N ASP A 196 7.57 -24.15 11.08
CA ASP A 196 6.57 -23.12 10.73
C ASP A 196 6.30 -23.15 9.22
N ILE A 197 5.02 -23.29 8.82
CA ILE A 197 4.60 -23.36 7.41
C ILE A 197 3.99 -22.03 6.98
N TYR A 198 4.69 -21.30 6.12
CA TYR A 198 4.20 -20.03 5.57
C TYR A 198 3.26 -20.32 4.40
N ILE A 199 2.01 -19.85 4.48
CA ILE A 199 1.03 -19.94 3.39
C ILE A 199 0.73 -18.52 2.88
N LEU A 200 0.94 -18.32 1.58
CA LEU A 200 0.84 -17.03 0.87
C LEU A 200 -0.32 -17.01 -0.13
N PHE A 201 -0.65 -15.82 -0.66
CA PHE A 201 -1.55 -15.67 -1.80
C PHE A 201 -0.95 -16.27 -3.09
N ASN A 202 -1.81 -16.67 -4.03
CA ASN A 202 -1.42 -17.38 -5.25
C ASN A 202 -1.89 -16.70 -6.56
N PRO A 203 -1.09 -15.77 -7.12
CA PRO A 203 -1.31 -15.16 -8.43
C PRO A 203 -1.42 -16.12 -9.62
N TRP A 204 -0.98 -17.38 -9.47
CA TRP A 204 -1.05 -18.42 -10.51
C TRP A 204 -2.33 -19.27 -10.43
N CYS A 205 -3.09 -19.20 -9.33
CA CYS A 205 -4.31 -19.98 -9.13
C CYS A 205 -5.55 -19.18 -9.54
N LYS A 206 -6.28 -19.64 -10.58
CA LYS A 206 -7.47 -18.97 -11.15
C LYS A 206 -8.62 -18.77 -10.15
N GLU A 207 -8.59 -19.51 -9.06
CA GLU A 207 -9.58 -19.57 -7.99
C GLU A 207 -9.13 -18.78 -6.74
N ASP A 208 -8.00 -18.05 -6.82
CA ASP A 208 -7.56 -17.07 -5.84
C ASP A 208 -8.02 -15.65 -6.26
N GLY A 209 -8.36 -14.81 -5.28
CA GLY A 209 -8.75 -13.43 -5.48
C GLY A 209 -7.64 -12.53 -6.04
N VAL A 210 -6.36 -12.95 -6.07
CA VAL A 210 -5.24 -12.17 -6.64
C VAL A 210 -4.72 -12.67 -8.00
N TYR A 211 -5.47 -13.56 -8.68
CA TYR A 211 -5.05 -14.16 -9.94
C TYR A 211 -4.72 -13.13 -11.04
N ILE A 212 -3.53 -13.27 -11.64
CA ILE A 212 -3.13 -12.57 -12.89
C ILE A 212 -2.89 -13.64 -13.96
N GLU A 213 -3.43 -13.45 -15.17
CA GLU A 213 -3.26 -14.40 -16.28
C GLU A 213 -1.94 -14.22 -17.05
N ASN A 214 -1.49 -12.98 -17.24
CA ASN A 214 -0.26 -12.66 -17.97
C ASN A 214 0.99 -13.04 -17.15
N ASP A 215 1.90 -13.84 -17.73
CA ASP A 215 3.12 -14.25 -17.03
C ASP A 215 4.08 -13.08 -16.80
N ALA A 216 4.27 -12.19 -17.78
CA ALA A 216 5.18 -11.06 -17.65
C ALA A 216 4.74 -10.10 -16.52
N GLU A 217 3.43 -9.97 -16.29
CA GLU A 217 2.89 -9.22 -15.15
C GLU A 217 3.11 -9.95 -13.82
N ARG A 218 3.07 -11.29 -13.76
CA ARG A 218 3.50 -12.04 -12.57
C ARG A 218 5.00 -11.88 -12.31
N GLN A 219 5.83 -11.87 -13.37
CA GLN A 219 7.26 -11.57 -13.24
C GLN A 219 7.45 -10.16 -12.65
N GLU A 220 6.94 -9.10 -13.28
CA GLU A 220 7.17 -7.72 -12.82
C GLU A 220 6.51 -7.42 -11.47
N TYR A 221 5.27 -7.84 -11.23
CA TYR A 221 4.47 -7.39 -10.09
C TYR A 221 4.50 -8.32 -8.87
N VAL A 222 5.15 -9.49 -8.96
CA VAL A 222 5.32 -10.45 -7.86
C VAL A 222 6.77 -10.89 -7.68
N LEU A 223 7.47 -11.24 -8.78
CA LEU A 223 8.79 -11.87 -8.71
C LEU A 223 9.98 -10.92 -8.92
N ASN A 224 9.81 -9.73 -9.51
CA ASN A 224 10.86 -8.72 -9.55
C ASN A 224 11.04 -8.13 -8.15
N ASP A 225 12.24 -8.21 -7.59
CA ASP A 225 12.60 -7.71 -6.26
C ASP A 225 13.28 -6.34 -6.29
N THR A 226 13.47 -5.79 -7.50
CA THR A 226 13.91 -4.42 -7.73
C THR A 226 12.83 -3.63 -8.47
N GLY A 227 13.01 -2.31 -8.54
CA GLY A 227 12.14 -1.45 -9.33
C GLY A 227 12.54 0.01 -9.28
N LYS A 228 11.60 0.86 -9.71
CA LYS A 228 11.79 2.30 -9.85
C LYS A 228 10.56 3.02 -9.30
N VAL A 229 10.79 3.98 -8.41
CA VAL A 229 9.79 4.90 -7.89
C VAL A 229 10.07 6.29 -8.46
N TRP A 230 9.05 6.97 -8.98
CA TRP A 230 9.26 8.25 -9.67
C TRP A 230 9.11 9.45 -8.73
N LYS A 231 9.84 10.51 -9.04
CA LYS A 231 9.87 11.78 -8.31
C LYS A 231 9.97 12.95 -9.29
N GLY A 232 10.04 14.19 -8.80
CA GLY A 232 10.33 15.37 -9.63
C GLY A 232 9.08 16.18 -9.95
N SER A 233 8.81 16.44 -11.23
CA SER A 233 7.61 17.13 -11.71
C SER A 233 7.07 16.48 -12.98
N TYR A 234 5.83 16.78 -13.38
CA TYR A 234 5.21 16.17 -14.58
C TYR A 234 6.01 16.41 -15.88
N ARG A 235 6.76 17.52 -15.94
CA ARG A 235 7.66 17.89 -17.06
C ARG A 235 9.03 17.20 -16.99
N GLN A 236 9.50 16.87 -15.80
CA GLN A 236 10.78 16.19 -15.56
C GLN A 236 10.61 15.08 -14.51
N PRO A 237 9.95 13.95 -14.87
CA PRO A 237 9.99 12.74 -14.07
C PRO A 237 11.44 12.30 -13.86
N LYS A 238 11.77 11.87 -12.64
CA LYS A 238 13.08 11.29 -12.33
C LYS A 238 12.89 10.01 -11.54
N GLY A 239 13.29 8.89 -12.16
CA GLY A 239 13.31 7.60 -11.50
C GLY A 239 14.31 7.55 -10.36
N ARG A 240 13.90 6.97 -9.23
CA ARG A 240 14.79 6.49 -8.17
C ARG A 240 14.67 4.98 -8.13
N ARG A 241 15.78 4.27 -8.33
CA ARG A 241 15.83 2.82 -8.15
C ARG A 241 15.54 2.47 -6.68
N TRP A 242 14.81 1.39 -6.47
CA TRP A 242 14.46 0.88 -5.15
C TRP A 242 14.64 -0.63 -5.13
N ILE A 243 15.26 -1.15 -4.07
CA ILE A 243 15.34 -2.58 -3.80
C ILE A 243 14.15 -2.92 -2.89
N PHE A 244 13.15 -3.61 -3.43
CA PHE A 244 12.07 -4.15 -2.60
C PHE A 244 12.62 -5.31 -1.76
N GLY A 245 13.32 -6.26 -2.41
CA GLY A 245 14.03 -7.35 -1.76
C GLY A 245 13.10 -8.32 -1.03
N GLN A 246 11.89 -8.57 -1.54
CA GLN A 246 10.86 -9.33 -0.82
C GLN A 246 11.20 -10.78 -0.45
N PHE A 247 12.33 -11.29 -0.96
CA PHE A 247 12.82 -12.66 -0.74
C PHE A 247 13.88 -12.78 0.37
N ASP A 248 14.43 -11.65 0.81
CA ASP A 248 15.43 -11.55 1.89
C ASP A 248 14.91 -12.18 3.20
N ASP A 249 15.79 -12.86 3.95
CA ASP A 249 15.45 -13.67 5.13
C ASP A 249 14.64 -12.92 6.20
N VAL A 250 14.77 -11.58 6.26
CA VAL A 250 14.14 -10.73 7.26
C VAL A 250 12.73 -10.26 6.85
N VAL A 251 12.43 -10.21 5.55
CA VAL A 251 11.25 -9.50 5.02
C VAL A 251 9.95 -10.26 5.28
N LEU A 252 9.91 -11.57 5.06
CA LEU A 252 8.69 -12.34 5.28
C LEU A 252 8.32 -12.45 6.78
N PRO A 253 9.26 -12.69 7.72
CA PRO A 253 8.98 -12.59 9.15
C PRO A 253 8.53 -11.18 9.58
N ALA A 254 9.17 -10.11 9.10
CA ALA A 254 8.76 -8.73 9.38
C ALA A 254 7.33 -8.46 8.90
N THR A 255 7.00 -8.92 7.68
CA THR A 255 5.67 -8.84 7.09
C THR A 255 4.62 -9.58 7.92
N MET A 256 4.93 -10.77 8.45
CA MET A 256 4.02 -11.51 9.33
C MET A 256 3.82 -10.81 10.68
N TYR A 257 4.88 -10.21 11.25
CA TYR A 257 4.77 -9.44 12.50
C TYR A 257 3.94 -8.16 12.32
N LEU A 258 4.08 -7.46 11.19
CA LEU A 258 3.25 -6.31 10.83
C LEU A 258 1.76 -6.70 10.72
N LEU A 259 1.44 -7.84 10.07
CA LEU A 259 0.06 -8.33 10.03
C LEU A 259 -0.52 -8.67 11.41
N GLU A 260 0.31 -8.99 12.42
CA GLU A 260 -0.12 -9.13 13.81
C GLU A 260 -0.29 -7.80 14.56
N GLN A 261 0.16 -6.66 14.04
CA GLN A 261 -0.23 -5.35 14.60
C GLN A 261 -1.63 -4.94 14.14
N SER A 262 -2.02 -5.31 12.92
CA SER A 262 -3.35 -5.01 12.39
C SER A 262 -4.46 -5.69 13.18
N ASP A 263 -5.57 -4.98 13.37
CA ASP A 263 -6.79 -5.51 14.01
C ASP A 263 -7.53 -6.57 13.13
N VAL A 264 -6.96 -7.02 12.00
CA VAL A 264 -7.59 -8.01 11.10
C VAL A 264 -7.59 -9.41 11.74
N PRO A 265 -8.77 -10.00 12.03
CA PRO A 265 -8.85 -11.33 12.63
C PRO A 265 -8.24 -12.39 11.72
N HIS A 266 -7.50 -13.35 12.29
CA HIS A 266 -6.87 -14.46 11.55
C HIS A 266 -7.80 -15.18 10.56
N ALA A 267 -9.08 -15.33 10.89
CA ALA A 267 -10.09 -15.92 10.00
C ALA A 267 -10.32 -15.12 8.70
N ASN A 268 -10.13 -13.80 8.74
CA ASN A 268 -10.37 -12.88 7.63
C ASN A 268 -9.11 -12.67 6.77
N ARG A 269 -7.93 -13.10 7.22
CA ARG A 269 -6.66 -12.94 6.48
C ARG A 269 -6.59 -13.74 5.17
N GLY A 270 -7.65 -14.46 4.80
CA GLY A 270 -7.83 -15.03 3.45
C GLY A 270 -8.40 -14.05 2.43
N ASN A 271 -8.84 -12.86 2.84
CA ASN A 271 -9.46 -11.86 1.98
C ASN A 271 -8.44 -10.77 1.59
N PRO A 272 -8.08 -10.62 0.29
CA PRO A 272 -7.07 -9.66 -0.15
C PRO A 272 -7.52 -8.21 0.05
N VAL A 273 -8.82 -7.90 0.04
CA VAL A 273 -9.37 -6.56 0.29
C VAL A 273 -9.06 -6.12 1.72
N GLN A 274 -9.23 -7.02 2.70
CA GLN A 274 -8.94 -6.74 4.11
C GLN A 274 -7.43 -6.71 4.39
N ILE A 275 -6.64 -7.57 3.75
CA ILE A 275 -5.17 -7.52 3.89
C ILE A 275 -4.60 -6.24 3.26
N ALA A 276 -5.02 -5.85 2.06
CA ALA A 276 -4.55 -4.61 1.43
C ALA A 276 -4.86 -3.36 2.27
N ARG A 277 -6.07 -3.30 2.87
CA ARG A 277 -6.48 -2.23 3.79
C ARG A 277 -5.72 -2.25 5.13
N ALA A 278 -5.23 -3.41 5.56
CA ALA A 278 -4.35 -3.52 6.73
C ALA A 278 -2.93 -3.06 6.40
N ILE A 279 -2.42 -3.40 5.22
CA ILE A 279 -1.09 -2.99 4.76
C ILE A 279 -0.99 -1.45 4.66
N SER A 280 -2.04 -0.75 4.22
CA SER A 280 -2.06 0.72 4.25
C SER A 280 -2.08 1.34 5.66
N ALA A 281 -2.48 0.58 6.69
CA ALA A 281 -2.36 1.01 8.08
C ALA A 281 -0.96 0.66 8.64
N VAL A 282 -0.62 -0.63 8.75
CA VAL A 282 0.59 -1.09 9.49
C VAL A 282 1.93 -0.71 8.85
N VAL A 283 1.96 -0.22 7.61
CA VAL A 283 3.20 0.32 7.01
C VAL A 283 3.49 1.73 7.51
N ASN A 284 2.53 2.44 8.10
CA ASN A 284 2.75 3.66 8.88
C ASN A 284 2.60 3.43 10.38
N SER A 285 3.14 4.34 11.18
CA SER A 285 3.23 4.19 12.64
C SER A 285 2.27 5.07 13.44
N VAL A 286 1.22 5.63 12.84
CA VAL A 286 0.41 6.66 13.54
C VAL A 286 -0.50 6.05 14.60
N ASP A 287 -1.17 4.93 14.28
CA ASP A 287 -2.18 4.31 15.16
C ASP A 287 -1.81 2.89 15.66
N GLU A 288 -1.12 2.10 14.83
CA GLU A 288 -0.88 0.65 15.06
C GLU A 288 0.60 0.30 15.39
N ASP A 289 1.43 1.27 15.81
CA ASP A 289 2.89 1.10 16.08
C ASP A 289 3.65 0.40 14.92
N GLY A 290 3.22 0.68 13.68
CA GLY A 290 3.70 0.07 12.44
C GLY A 290 5.06 0.56 11.91
N LEU A 291 5.39 0.16 10.69
CA LEU A 291 6.78 0.10 10.18
C LEU A 291 7.54 1.44 10.17
N LEU A 292 6.91 2.54 9.73
CA LEU A 292 7.59 3.82 9.43
C LEU A 292 6.92 5.03 10.06
N ILE A 293 7.73 5.88 10.70
CA ILE A 293 7.35 7.23 11.12
C ILE A 293 7.53 8.20 9.94
N GLY A 294 6.47 8.93 9.57
CA GLY A 294 6.55 9.97 8.54
C GLY A 294 7.14 11.29 9.06
N LYS A 295 7.99 11.97 8.28
CA LYS A 295 8.52 13.30 8.63
C LYS A 295 8.88 14.14 7.42
N TRP A 296 8.42 15.40 7.40
CA TRP A 296 8.54 16.33 6.26
C TRP A 296 9.14 17.71 6.62
N ASP A 297 9.56 17.93 7.86
CA ASP A 297 10.07 19.23 8.35
C ASP A 297 11.51 19.58 7.91
N GLY A 298 12.26 18.60 7.39
CA GLY A 298 13.65 18.76 6.96
C GLY A 298 14.70 18.40 8.02
N ASP A 299 14.33 18.18 9.28
CA ASP A 299 15.28 17.87 10.37
C ASP A 299 15.28 16.38 10.71
N TYR A 300 16.24 15.65 10.17
CA TYR A 300 16.35 14.20 10.35
C TYR A 300 17.48 13.79 11.31
N ARG A 301 17.97 14.69 12.18
CA ARG A 301 19.15 14.43 13.03
C ARG A 301 18.98 13.29 14.04
N ASP A 302 17.74 12.87 14.33
CA ASP A 302 17.39 11.80 15.25
C ASP A 302 16.93 10.50 14.57
N GLY A 303 17.24 10.32 13.28
CA GLY A 303 16.93 9.12 12.50
C GLY A 303 17.60 9.11 11.11
N THR A 304 17.09 8.28 10.20
CA THR A 304 17.54 8.26 8.79
C THR A 304 16.73 9.25 7.97
N ALA A 305 17.40 10.12 7.22
CA ALA A 305 16.73 11.05 6.30
C ALA A 305 16.00 10.28 5.17
N PRO A 306 14.73 10.59 4.82
CA PRO A 306 13.96 9.84 3.82
C PRO A 306 14.60 9.72 2.43
N GLN A 307 15.50 10.64 2.06
CA GLN A 307 16.26 10.56 0.80
C GLN A 307 17.49 9.63 0.84
N ALA A 308 17.88 9.10 2.01
CA ALA A 308 19.01 8.17 2.14
C ALA A 308 18.63 6.72 1.81
N TRP A 309 17.40 6.29 2.11
CA TRP A 309 16.93 4.92 1.87
C TRP A 309 17.01 4.50 0.39
N THR A 310 17.58 3.33 0.12
CA THR A 310 17.73 2.73 -1.22
C THR A 310 16.86 1.50 -1.45
N GLY A 311 16.23 0.99 -0.39
CA GLY A 311 15.41 -0.21 -0.42
C GLY A 311 14.71 -0.47 0.92
N THR A 312 13.83 -1.46 0.93
CA THR A 312 12.99 -1.78 2.10
C THR A 312 13.67 -2.68 3.11
N VAL A 313 14.53 -3.61 2.66
CA VAL A 313 15.19 -4.62 3.50
C VAL A 313 15.79 -4.01 4.77
N ALA A 314 16.62 -2.97 4.65
CA ALA A 314 17.26 -2.31 5.80
C ALA A 314 16.27 -1.64 6.78
N ILE A 315 15.07 -1.26 6.32
CA ILE A 315 14.00 -0.74 7.17
C ILE A 315 13.38 -1.88 7.97
N MET A 316 13.09 -3.02 7.34
CA MET A 316 12.54 -4.19 8.02
C MET A 316 13.55 -4.88 8.95
N GLU A 317 14.82 -4.93 8.55
CA GLU A 317 15.91 -5.44 9.40
C GLU A 317 16.08 -4.56 10.64
N GLN A 318 16.00 -3.22 10.50
CA GLN A 318 15.98 -2.34 11.67
C GLN A 318 14.73 -2.58 12.54
N TYR A 319 13.53 -2.62 11.94
CA TYR A 319 12.27 -2.80 12.67
C TYR A 319 12.26 -4.06 13.53
N LEU A 320 12.70 -5.21 12.99
CA LEU A 320 12.81 -6.45 13.80
C LEU A 320 13.95 -6.40 14.82
N ARG A 321 15.12 -5.81 14.48
CA ARG A 321 16.27 -5.69 15.40
C ARG A 321 15.93 -4.83 16.61
N ASP A 322 15.20 -3.75 16.40
CA ASP A 322 14.78 -2.80 17.44
C ASP A 322 13.52 -3.29 18.18
N GLY A 323 13.02 -4.50 17.88
CA GLY A 323 11.98 -5.19 18.64
C GLY A 323 10.54 -4.91 18.21
N GLY A 324 10.34 -4.38 17.00
CA GLY A 324 9.05 -3.91 16.48
C GLY A 324 8.78 -2.43 16.72
N GLU A 325 9.80 -1.63 17.07
CA GLU A 325 9.69 -0.18 17.28
C GLU A 325 9.75 0.57 15.93
N PRO A 326 8.85 1.54 15.65
CA PRO A 326 8.75 2.22 14.36
C PRO A 326 10.02 2.93 13.85
N VAL A 327 10.34 2.74 12.57
CA VAL A 327 11.59 3.23 11.96
C VAL A 327 11.51 4.70 11.51
N LYS A 328 12.57 5.45 11.80
CA LYS A 328 12.74 6.87 11.42
C LYS A 328 13.62 7.02 10.19
N TYR A 329 13.24 7.69 9.10
CA TYR A 329 11.95 8.29 8.77
C TYR A 329 11.52 7.99 7.32
N GLY A 330 10.21 7.99 7.08
CA GLY A 330 9.58 7.82 5.77
C GLY A 330 9.00 9.11 5.18
N GLN A 331 8.83 9.09 3.86
CA GLN A 331 8.00 9.98 3.03
C GLN A 331 7.34 9.11 1.94
N CYS A 332 6.39 9.61 1.13
CA CYS A 332 5.50 8.77 0.31
C CYS A 332 6.20 7.71 -0.57
N TRP A 333 7.34 8.01 -1.20
CA TRP A 333 8.10 6.99 -1.97
C TRP A 333 8.70 5.87 -1.10
N VAL A 334 8.99 6.14 0.17
CA VAL A 334 9.49 5.16 1.15
C VAL A 334 8.34 4.27 1.63
N PHE A 335 7.18 4.87 1.96
CA PHE A 335 5.96 4.13 2.28
C PHE A 335 5.55 3.24 1.11
N SER A 336 5.50 3.78 -0.11
CA SER A 336 5.16 3.02 -1.32
C SER A 336 6.15 1.88 -1.59
N GLY A 337 7.46 2.11 -1.42
CA GLY A 337 8.47 1.05 -1.50
C GLY A 337 8.24 -0.09 -0.50
N ALA A 338 7.90 0.26 0.74
CA ALA A 338 7.55 -0.72 1.77
C ALA A 338 6.26 -1.49 1.44
N VAL A 339 5.20 -0.82 0.97
CA VAL A 339 3.94 -1.47 0.55
C VAL A 339 4.17 -2.44 -0.62
N VAL A 340 4.96 -2.08 -1.65
CA VAL A 340 5.30 -3.04 -2.72
C VAL A 340 5.95 -4.29 -2.13
N THR A 341 6.89 -4.10 -1.21
CA THR A 341 7.65 -5.19 -0.58
C THR A 341 6.74 -6.13 0.21
N VAL A 342 5.91 -5.58 1.10
CA VAL A 342 4.93 -6.33 1.91
C VAL A 342 3.93 -7.09 1.03
N CYS A 343 3.39 -6.43 0.00
CA CYS A 343 2.45 -7.07 -0.92
C CYS A 343 3.11 -8.21 -1.72
N ARG A 344 4.29 -7.99 -2.32
CA ARG A 344 5.00 -9.02 -3.10
C ARG A 344 5.43 -10.21 -2.23
N ALA A 345 5.91 -9.95 -1.01
CA ALA A 345 6.22 -11.00 -0.02
C ALA A 345 4.99 -11.87 0.31
N LEU A 346 3.80 -11.27 0.45
CA LEU A 346 2.55 -12.00 0.67
C LEU A 346 1.98 -12.67 -0.58
N GLY A 347 2.52 -12.39 -1.77
CA GLY A 347 1.99 -12.86 -3.05
C GLY A 347 0.80 -12.04 -3.59
N ILE A 348 0.59 -10.80 -3.12
CA ILE A 348 -0.34 -9.84 -3.72
C ILE A 348 0.42 -9.08 -4.82
N PRO A 349 0.03 -9.17 -6.11
CA PRO A 349 0.72 -8.44 -7.17
C PRO A 349 0.58 -6.93 -6.95
N CYS A 350 1.70 -6.21 -6.97
CA CYS A 350 1.75 -4.81 -6.55
C CYS A 350 2.76 -4.00 -7.37
N ARG A 351 2.43 -2.74 -7.63
CA ARG A 351 3.31 -1.75 -8.28
C ARG A 351 3.25 -0.40 -7.56
N SER A 352 4.36 0.32 -7.54
CA SER A 352 4.42 1.70 -7.09
C SER A 352 3.89 2.61 -8.20
N VAL A 353 3.09 3.62 -7.85
CA VAL A 353 2.51 4.57 -8.81
C VAL A 353 2.79 5.98 -8.32
N THR A 354 3.16 6.88 -9.24
CA THR A 354 3.46 8.29 -8.96
C THR A 354 2.50 9.20 -9.70
N ASN A 355 1.75 10.01 -8.96
CA ASN A 355 0.88 11.04 -9.48
C ASN A 355 1.56 12.41 -9.39
N TYR A 356 1.56 13.19 -10.47
CA TYR A 356 2.12 14.54 -10.51
C TYR A 356 1.05 15.62 -10.41
N VAL A 357 1.30 16.59 -9.52
CA VAL A 357 0.28 17.54 -9.05
C VAL A 357 -0.90 16.79 -8.41
N SER A 358 -0.58 16.01 -7.37
CA SER A 358 -1.59 15.30 -6.57
C SER A 358 -2.27 16.31 -5.65
N ALA A 359 -3.60 16.35 -5.65
CA ALA A 359 -4.33 17.08 -4.62
C ALA A 359 -4.26 16.33 -3.28
N HIS A 360 -4.37 17.08 -2.19
CA HIS A 360 -4.72 16.59 -0.86
C HIS A 360 -5.91 17.45 -0.43
N ASP A 361 -7.12 16.90 -0.59
CA ASP A 361 -8.40 17.46 -0.16
C ASP A 361 -8.62 17.10 1.32
N THR A 362 -8.68 18.11 2.18
CA THR A 362 -8.74 17.97 3.66
C THR A 362 -10.17 18.06 4.21
N ASN A 363 -11.15 18.38 3.36
CA ASN A 363 -12.54 18.68 3.78
C ASN A 363 -13.60 17.87 3.00
N CYS A 364 -13.17 16.92 2.15
CA CYS A 364 -14.00 16.13 1.26
C CYS A 364 -14.88 17.00 0.35
N SER A 365 -14.28 17.99 -0.31
CA SER A 365 -14.90 18.89 -1.28
C SER A 365 -14.89 18.36 -2.72
N LEU A 366 -13.99 17.43 -3.05
CA LEU A 366 -13.56 17.15 -4.43
C LEU A 366 -13.01 18.40 -5.16
N THR A 367 -12.50 19.37 -4.41
CA THR A 367 -11.77 20.55 -4.89
C THR A 367 -10.49 20.75 -4.08
N VAL A 368 -9.67 21.71 -4.49
CA VAL A 368 -8.60 22.26 -3.64
C VAL A 368 -8.93 23.74 -3.46
N ASP A 369 -9.37 24.10 -2.27
CA ASP A 369 -9.86 25.44 -1.97
C ASP A 369 -8.73 26.33 -1.42
N LYS A 370 -8.62 27.55 -1.95
CA LYS A 370 -7.64 28.55 -1.47
C LYS A 370 -8.32 29.89 -1.28
N TYR A 371 -8.32 30.36 -0.04
CA TYR A 371 -8.98 31.57 0.40
C TYR A 371 -7.99 32.73 0.48
N PHE A 372 -8.38 33.90 -0.01
CA PHE A 372 -7.52 35.07 -0.10
C PHE A 372 -8.17 36.30 0.52
N THR A 373 -7.36 37.15 1.15
CA THR A 373 -7.81 38.46 1.64
C THR A 373 -8.08 39.42 0.47
N LYS A 374 -8.75 40.54 0.74
CA LYS A 374 -8.92 41.63 -0.24
C LYS A 374 -7.61 42.11 -0.86
N ASP A 375 -6.52 42.08 -0.10
CA ASP A 375 -5.17 42.49 -0.53
C ASP A 375 -4.38 41.38 -1.25
N GLY A 376 -4.93 40.15 -1.30
CA GLY A 376 -4.34 39.01 -2.00
C GLY A 376 -3.40 38.13 -1.16
N GLU A 377 -3.39 38.27 0.17
CA GLU A 377 -2.72 37.29 1.05
C GLU A 377 -3.49 35.97 1.05
N LEU A 378 -2.79 34.84 1.14
CA LEU A 378 -3.43 33.55 1.43
C LEU A 378 -3.90 33.55 2.89
N ILE A 379 -5.15 33.17 3.13
CA ILE A 379 -5.70 32.87 4.45
C ILE A 379 -5.38 31.41 4.76
N GLU A 380 -4.37 31.16 5.59
CA GLU A 380 -3.96 29.81 5.98
C GLU A 380 -5.01 29.19 6.92
N GLY A 381 -5.42 27.95 6.64
CA GLY A 381 -6.59 27.32 7.26
C GLY A 381 -7.94 27.74 6.68
N GLY A 382 -8.00 28.66 5.71
CA GLY A 382 -9.26 29.16 5.17
C GLY A 382 -10.07 30.01 6.18
N PRO A 383 -11.39 30.16 5.96
CA PRO A 383 -12.22 31.09 6.74
C PRO A 383 -12.62 30.57 8.13
N ASP A 384 -12.51 29.26 8.35
CA ASP A 384 -12.84 28.53 9.57
C ASP A 384 -11.59 28.05 10.35
N GLY A 385 -10.47 27.87 9.65
CA GLY A 385 -9.22 27.32 10.19
C GLY A 385 -9.01 25.84 9.89
N GLU A 386 -9.94 25.20 9.15
CA GLU A 386 -9.96 23.76 8.87
C GLU A 386 -9.53 23.42 7.43
N CYS A 387 -9.54 24.37 6.50
CA CYS A 387 -9.13 24.17 5.11
C CYS A 387 -7.59 24.25 4.94
N TRP A 388 -6.95 23.09 4.86
CA TRP A 388 -5.49 22.95 4.69
C TRP A 388 -5.09 22.33 3.33
N ASP A 389 -5.99 22.39 2.35
CA ASP A 389 -5.87 21.74 1.04
C ASP A 389 -4.56 22.11 0.33
N SER A 390 -3.87 21.10 -0.21
CA SER A 390 -2.56 21.27 -0.84
C SER A 390 -2.47 20.57 -2.20
N CYS A 391 -1.48 20.98 -2.99
CA CYS A 391 -1.11 20.30 -4.23
C CYS A 391 0.35 19.86 -4.12
N TRP A 392 0.58 18.57 -4.01
CA TRP A 392 1.91 17.98 -3.93
C TRP A 392 2.49 17.91 -5.34
N ASN A 393 3.74 18.38 -5.53
CA ASN A 393 4.45 18.36 -6.82
C ASN A 393 4.42 16.96 -7.45
N TYR A 394 4.59 15.95 -6.60
CA TYR A 394 4.27 14.56 -6.86
C TYR A 394 3.88 13.87 -5.54
N HIS A 395 3.03 12.84 -5.65
CA HIS A 395 2.72 11.91 -4.59
C HIS A 395 2.91 10.47 -5.09
N VAL A 396 3.05 9.50 -4.18
CA VAL A 396 3.37 8.11 -4.51
C VAL A 396 2.56 7.15 -3.64
N TRP A 397 1.74 6.32 -4.27
CA TRP A 397 0.92 5.27 -3.67
C TRP A 397 1.22 3.90 -4.30
N ASN A 398 0.32 2.93 -4.14
CA ASN A 398 0.44 1.59 -4.71
C ASN A 398 -0.85 1.14 -5.40
N ASP A 399 -0.72 0.53 -6.57
CA ASP A 399 -1.78 -0.33 -7.09
C ASP A 399 -1.51 -1.78 -6.64
N VAL A 400 -2.53 -2.44 -6.11
CA VAL A 400 -2.56 -3.88 -5.80
C VAL A 400 -3.62 -4.58 -6.63
N TRP A 401 -3.30 -5.74 -7.20
CA TRP A 401 -4.22 -6.48 -8.06
C TRP A 401 -5.08 -7.47 -7.27
N MET A 402 -6.41 -7.32 -7.35
CA MET A 402 -7.36 -8.29 -6.78
C MET A 402 -8.76 -8.21 -7.40
N SER A 403 -9.55 -9.26 -7.21
CA SER A 403 -11.00 -9.22 -7.41
C SER A 403 -11.70 -8.47 -6.27
N ARG A 404 -12.84 -7.85 -6.58
CA ARG A 404 -13.69 -7.12 -5.65
C ARG A 404 -15.08 -7.78 -5.53
N PRO A 405 -15.20 -8.92 -4.83
CA PRO A 405 -16.48 -9.62 -4.65
C PRO A 405 -17.47 -8.86 -3.73
N ASP A 406 -17.00 -7.79 -3.10
CA ASP A 406 -17.75 -6.80 -2.33
C ASP A 406 -18.36 -5.68 -3.20
N LEU A 407 -17.91 -5.54 -4.45
CA LEU A 407 -18.41 -4.58 -5.44
C LEU A 407 -19.13 -5.30 -6.60
N PRO A 408 -19.87 -4.57 -7.47
CA PRO A 408 -20.43 -5.17 -8.68
C PRO A 408 -19.35 -5.72 -9.63
N PRO A 409 -19.70 -6.64 -10.56
CA PRO A 409 -18.78 -7.09 -11.59
C PRO A 409 -18.26 -5.93 -12.45
N GLY A 410 -16.93 -5.79 -12.53
CA GLY A 410 -16.25 -4.73 -13.28
C GLY A 410 -15.20 -3.95 -12.48
N TYR A 411 -15.30 -3.91 -11.15
CA TYR A 411 -14.42 -3.09 -10.30
C TYR A 411 -13.18 -3.82 -9.74
N GLY A 412 -12.95 -5.06 -10.16
CA GLY A 412 -11.71 -5.81 -9.88
C GLY A 412 -10.53 -5.35 -10.74
N GLY A 413 -9.38 -6.01 -10.57
CA GLY A 413 -8.12 -5.59 -11.19
C GLY A 413 -7.33 -4.69 -10.24
N TRP A 414 -6.71 -3.63 -10.74
CA TRP A 414 -5.96 -2.68 -9.92
C TRP A 414 -6.84 -1.94 -8.90
N GLN A 415 -6.42 -1.98 -7.65
CA GLN A 415 -6.98 -1.21 -6.54
C GLN A 415 -5.90 -0.34 -5.91
N ILE A 416 -6.24 0.90 -5.61
CA ILE A 416 -5.34 1.89 -5.03
C ILE A 416 -5.32 1.73 -3.52
N ILE A 417 -4.14 1.56 -2.93
CA ILE A 417 -3.89 1.73 -1.51
C ILE A 417 -2.73 2.71 -1.31
N ASP A 418 -2.81 3.53 -0.25
CA ASP A 418 -1.71 4.37 0.18
C ASP A 418 -1.48 4.20 1.69
N ALA A 419 -0.21 4.04 2.06
CA ALA A 419 0.27 3.97 3.44
C ALA A 419 0.87 5.29 3.92
N THR A 420 0.87 6.34 3.10
CA THR A 420 1.24 7.69 3.54
C THR A 420 0.12 8.23 4.45
N PRO A 421 0.40 8.60 5.71
CA PRO A 421 -0.63 9.11 6.61
C PRO A 421 -1.02 10.55 6.21
N GLN A 422 -2.02 10.65 5.33
CA GLN A 422 -2.66 11.92 4.93
C GLN A 422 -3.99 12.10 5.67
N GLU A 423 -4.95 11.20 5.44
CA GLU A 423 -6.30 11.27 6.03
C GLU A 423 -6.66 10.00 6.82
N ALA A 424 -7.58 10.14 7.79
CA ALA A 424 -8.03 9.05 8.65
C ALA A 424 -9.33 8.40 8.13
N SER A 425 -9.25 7.13 7.71
CA SER A 425 -10.39 6.37 7.20
C SER A 425 -11.02 5.47 8.27
N GLY A 426 -11.98 6.04 9.00
CA GLY A 426 -12.62 5.41 10.15
C GLY A 426 -11.65 5.31 11.32
N ASP A 427 -11.28 6.48 11.84
CA ASP A 427 -10.41 6.71 13.02
C ASP A 427 -9.00 6.09 12.95
N ILE A 428 -8.51 5.73 11.76
CA ILE A 428 -7.17 5.15 11.51
C ILE A 428 -6.60 5.72 10.21
N PHE A 429 -5.33 6.14 10.20
CA PHE A 429 -4.59 6.59 9.01
C PHE A 429 -4.29 5.42 8.08
N ARG A 430 -5.09 5.28 7.02
CA ARG A 430 -5.01 4.25 5.98
C ARG A 430 -5.86 4.67 4.80
N CYS A 431 -5.46 4.30 3.58
CA CYS A 431 -6.26 4.53 2.38
C CYS A 431 -6.48 3.24 1.59
N GLY A 432 -7.71 3.05 1.07
CA GLY A 432 -8.09 2.01 0.13
C GLY A 432 -8.42 0.63 0.75
N PRO A 433 -8.62 -0.41 -0.09
CA PRO A 433 -8.52 -0.39 -1.55
C PRO A 433 -9.67 0.36 -2.25
N ALA A 434 -9.33 1.42 -2.99
CA ALA A 434 -10.24 2.08 -3.94
C ALA A 434 -10.11 1.40 -5.32
N SER A 435 -11.20 1.18 -6.05
CA SER A 435 -11.09 0.60 -7.40
C SER A 435 -10.66 1.67 -8.41
N VAL A 436 -9.62 1.41 -9.20
CA VAL A 436 -9.16 2.32 -10.27
C VAL A 436 -10.29 2.62 -11.26
N GLU A 437 -11.10 1.62 -11.60
CA GLU A 437 -12.26 1.76 -12.48
C GLU A 437 -13.38 2.63 -11.86
N ALA A 438 -13.57 2.59 -10.54
CA ALA A 438 -14.51 3.47 -9.85
C ALA A 438 -14.02 4.93 -9.81
N VAL A 439 -12.71 5.14 -9.68
CA VAL A 439 -12.09 6.47 -9.79
C VAL A 439 -12.26 7.03 -11.21
N LEU A 440 -11.95 6.24 -12.25
CA LEU A 440 -12.13 6.62 -13.66
C LEU A 440 -13.54 7.10 -14.01
N ARG A 441 -14.56 6.53 -13.36
CA ARG A 441 -15.98 6.82 -13.57
C ARG A 441 -16.58 7.84 -12.60
N GLY A 442 -15.81 8.28 -11.59
CA GLY A 442 -16.31 9.11 -10.49
C GLY A 442 -17.38 8.45 -9.64
N GLU A 443 -17.37 7.12 -9.52
CA GLU A 443 -18.35 6.33 -8.77
C GLU A 443 -17.94 6.22 -7.28
N VAL A 444 -17.72 7.39 -6.67
CA VAL A 444 -17.12 7.56 -5.33
C VAL A 444 -17.93 6.99 -4.17
N GLY A 445 -19.15 6.51 -4.41
CA GLY A 445 -19.97 5.79 -3.43
C GLY A 445 -19.51 4.36 -3.14
N PHE A 446 -18.59 3.79 -3.94
CA PHE A 446 -17.99 2.49 -3.66
C PHE A 446 -16.84 2.61 -2.65
N LEU A 447 -16.77 1.67 -1.70
CA LEU A 447 -15.67 1.58 -0.74
C LEU A 447 -14.40 0.99 -1.38
N HIS A 448 -13.20 1.26 -0.86
CA HIS A 448 -12.88 2.16 0.25
C HIS A 448 -12.26 3.46 -0.27
N ASP A 449 -12.54 4.57 0.39
CA ASP A 449 -11.82 5.86 0.26
C ASP A 449 -11.80 6.51 -1.14
N THR A 450 -12.58 5.97 -2.07
CA THR A 450 -12.75 6.46 -3.45
C THR A 450 -13.05 7.97 -3.57
N PRO A 451 -13.77 8.66 -2.67
CA PRO A 451 -13.90 10.12 -2.75
C PRO A 451 -12.57 10.87 -2.63
N PHE A 452 -11.73 10.48 -1.66
CA PHE A 452 -10.41 11.07 -1.44
C PHE A 452 -9.49 10.79 -2.63
N VAL A 453 -9.37 9.53 -3.00
CA VAL A 453 -8.51 9.08 -4.12
C VAL A 453 -8.97 9.68 -5.46
N PHE A 454 -10.27 9.97 -5.62
CA PHE A 454 -10.77 10.72 -6.78
C PHE A 454 -10.33 12.19 -6.76
N ALA A 455 -10.36 12.85 -5.60
CA ALA A 455 -9.88 14.23 -5.46
C ALA A 455 -8.38 14.33 -5.81
N GLU A 456 -7.55 13.38 -5.37
CA GLU A 456 -6.09 13.34 -5.66
C GLU A 456 -5.74 13.50 -7.16
N VAL A 457 -6.60 12.99 -8.05
CA VAL A 457 -6.38 12.99 -9.51
C VAL A 457 -7.33 13.92 -10.30
N ASN A 458 -8.47 14.34 -9.73
CA ASN A 458 -9.54 15.06 -10.45
C ASN A 458 -10.10 16.29 -9.70
N ALA A 459 -9.49 16.77 -8.61
CA ALA A 459 -9.98 17.96 -7.92
C ALA A 459 -9.86 19.25 -8.78
N ASP A 460 -10.97 19.96 -8.97
CA ASP A 460 -10.95 21.32 -9.51
C ASP A 460 -10.32 22.26 -8.46
N ILE A 461 -9.38 23.14 -8.85
CA ILE A 461 -8.81 24.13 -7.91
C ILE A 461 -9.68 25.39 -7.88
N CYS A 462 -10.23 25.70 -6.70
CA CYS A 462 -11.04 26.89 -6.45
C CYS A 462 -10.22 27.96 -5.72
N HIS A 463 -10.19 29.18 -6.25
CA HIS A 463 -9.71 30.34 -5.50
C HIS A 463 -10.89 31.22 -5.09
N PHE A 464 -10.98 31.55 -3.80
CA PHE A 464 -11.99 32.43 -3.22
C PHE A 464 -11.32 33.69 -2.65
N GLN A 465 -11.97 34.85 -2.77
CA GLN A 465 -11.52 36.09 -2.15
C GLN A 465 -12.63 36.73 -1.33
N GLU A 466 -12.24 37.32 -0.19
CA GLU A 466 -13.09 38.16 0.65
C GLU A 466 -13.89 39.18 -0.20
N ASN A 467 -15.21 39.07 -0.17
CA ASN A 467 -16.13 39.99 -0.79
C ASN A 467 -17.25 40.37 0.17
N SER A 468 -17.24 41.63 0.64
CA SER A 468 -18.27 42.20 1.52
C SER A 468 -19.61 42.47 0.82
N GLU A 469 -19.71 42.24 -0.49
CA GLU A 469 -20.96 42.24 -1.26
C GLU A 469 -21.58 40.83 -1.40
N SER A 470 -20.94 39.80 -0.82
CA SER A 470 -21.40 38.40 -0.86
C SER A 470 -22.11 38.01 0.44
N ASP A 471 -23.22 37.28 0.32
CA ASP A 471 -24.03 36.81 1.46
C ASP A 471 -23.26 35.94 2.47
N TRP A 472 -22.13 35.34 2.05
CA TRP A 472 -21.24 34.52 2.88
C TRP A 472 -19.82 35.10 3.01
N GLY A 473 -19.61 36.37 2.65
CA GLY A 473 -18.34 37.08 2.83
C GLY A 473 -17.23 36.75 1.82
N PHE A 474 -17.41 35.77 0.93
CA PHE A 474 -16.42 35.38 -0.09
C PHE A 474 -17.02 35.29 -1.50
N SER A 475 -16.17 35.35 -2.54
CA SER A 475 -16.57 35.10 -3.93
C SER A 475 -15.49 34.33 -4.69
N ARG A 476 -15.91 33.41 -5.59
CA ARG A 476 -14.99 32.59 -6.39
C ARG A 476 -14.32 33.46 -7.46
N LEU A 477 -13.00 33.63 -7.36
CA LEU A 477 -12.16 34.34 -8.33
C LEU A 477 -11.88 33.49 -9.56
N SER A 478 -11.46 32.24 -9.36
CA SER A 478 -11.07 31.34 -10.44
C SER A 478 -11.40 29.89 -10.12
N LEU A 479 -11.56 29.10 -11.18
CA LEU A 479 -11.73 27.65 -11.15
C LEU A 479 -10.76 27.06 -12.19
N ASN A 480 -9.85 26.19 -11.79
CA ASN A 480 -8.95 25.49 -12.70
C ASN A 480 -9.17 23.97 -12.63
N GLN A 481 -9.76 23.43 -13.70
CA GLN A 481 -10.31 22.07 -13.75
C GLN A 481 -9.30 21.02 -14.25
N TYR A 482 -8.12 21.46 -14.71
CA TYR A 482 -7.15 20.61 -15.44
C TYR A 482 -5.72 20.73 -14.87
N HIS A 483 -5.61 21.09 -13.58
CA HIS A 483 -4.33 21.26 -12.88
C HIS A 483 -3.91 20.05 -12.05
N VAL A 484 -4.87 19.27 -11.54
CA VAL A 484 -4.63 18.11 -10.68
C VAL A 484 -4.55 16.84 -11.53
N GLY A 485 -3.72 15.88 -11.12
CA GLY A 485 -3.58 14.60 -11.83
C GLY A 485 -2.95 14.74 -13.23
N ARG A 486 -1.90 15.57 -13.36
CA ARG A 486 -1.34 15.98 -14.66
C ARG A 486 -0.67 14.86 -15.44
N LYS A 487 -0.15 13.87 -14.72
CA LYS A 487 0.50 12.67 -15.24
C LYS A 487 0.57 11.64 -14.12
N ILE A 488 0.21 10.39 -14.40
CA ILE A 488 0.28 9.28 -13.45
C ILE A 488 1.11 8.18 -14.10
N ILE A 489 2.20 7.77 -13.46
CA ILE A 489 3.18 6.84 -14.04
C ILE A 489 3.58 5.70 -13.10
N THR A 490 4.03 4.60 -13.71
CA THR A 490 4.61 3.44 -13.01
C THR A 490 5.81 2.90 -13.82
N LYS A 491 6.39 1.78 -13.39
CA LYS A 491 7.43 1.06 -14.15
C LYS A 491 6.78 0.07 -15.13
N SER A 492 7.24 0.10 -16.37
CA SER A 492 6.84 -0.81 -17.46
C SER A 492 7.16 -2.26 -17.10
N VAL A 493 6.21 -3.15 -17.39
CA VAL A 493 6.40 -4.60 -17.33
C VAL A 493 7.60 -5.05 -18.17
N GLY A 494 8.55 -5.75 -17.56
CA GLY A 494 9.66 -6.40 -18.28
C GLY A 494 10.64 -5.45 -18.97
N LYS A 495 10.67 -4.18 -18.57
CA LYS A 495 11.75 -3.24 -18.92
C LYS A 495 12.40 -2.70 -17.67
N ASP A 496 13.72 -2.56 -17.73
CA ASP A 496 14.52 -1.86 -16.73
C ASP A 496 15.38 -0.84 -17.47
N ASP A 497 15.33 0.43 -17.04
CA ASP A 497 16.26 1.47 -17.51
C ASP A 497 17.08 1.96 -16.31
N ASP A 498 18.39 1.75 -16.37
CA ASP A 498 19.29 1.94 -15.24
C ASP A 498 19.64 3.42 -14.97
N GLU A 499 19.58 4.26 -16.01
CA GLU A 499 20.02 5.67 -15.98
C GLU A 499 18.97 6.65 -16.54
N GLY A 500 18.05 6.19 -17.38
CA GLY A 500 17.02 6.99 -18.05
C GLY A 500 15.58 6.69 -17.62
N ASP A 501 14.65 6.92 -18.55
CA ASP A 501 13.20 6.80 -18.37
C ASP A 501 12.49 5.91 -19.42
N GLY A 502 13.21 5.07 -20.16
CA GLY A 502 12.65 4.14 -21.16
C GLY A 502 11.77 3.02 -20.59
N ASP A 503 11.81 2.82 -19.27
CA ASP A 503 10.92 1.96 -18.48
C ASP A 503 9.71 2.71 -17.89
N MET A 504 9.54 4.01 -18.16
CA MET A 504 8.34 4.75 -17.73
C MET A 504 7.10 4.27 -18.49
N GLU A 505 6.05 3.88 -17.75
CA GLU A 505 4.72 3.63 -18.28
C GLU A 505 3.77 4.76 -17.84
N ASP A 506 3.07 5.38 -18.79
CA ASP A 506 2.04 6.39 -18.50
C ASP A 506 0.68 5.70 -18.37
N VAL A 507 0.14 5.75 -17.16
CA VAL A 507 -1.11 5.08 -16.77
C VAL A 507 -2.24 6.08 -16.48
N THR A 508 -2.05 7.37 -16.80
CA THR A 508 -3.02 8.45 -16.52
C THR A 508 -4.44 8.11 -17.00
N ALA A 509 -4.54 7.49 -18.19
CA ALA A 509 -5.80 7.08 -18.81
C ALA A 509 -6.54 5.94 -18.08
N LEU A 510 -5.92 5.29 -17.09
CA LEU A 510 -6.60 4.32 -16.21
C LEU A 510 -7.36 5.00 -15.07
N TYR A 511 -6.93 6.19 -14.62
CA TYR A 511 -7.52 6.89 -13.46
C TYR A 511 -8.45 8.03 -13.85
N LYS A 512 -8.23 8.65 -15.00
CA LYS A 512 -9.06 9.76 -15.49
C LYS A 512 -9.21 9.77 -17.01
N ASN A 513 -10.35 10.27 -17.45
CA ASN A 513 -10.62 10.54 -18.85
C ASN A 513 -9.78 11.75 -19.34
N PRO A 514 -9.55 11.91 -20.66
CA PRO A 514 -8.78 13.04 -21.18
C PRO A 514 -9.39 14.40 -20.80
N GLU A 515 -8.54 15.33 -20.36
CA GLU A 515 -8.93 16.66 -19.88
C GLU A 515 -9.77 17.44 -20.91
N GLY A 516 -10.88 18.03 -20.48
CA GLY A 516 -11.79 18.79 -21.35
C GLY A 516 -12.65 17.91 -22.27
N SER A 517 -12.61 16.58 -22.11
CA SER A 517 -13.58 15.68 -22.75
C SER A 517 -14.91 15.68 -22.00
N PHE A 518 -16.00 15.37 -22.71
CA PHE A 518 -17.32 15.21 -22.07
C PHE A 518 -17.32 14.06 -21.03
N ALA A 519 -16.46 13.05 -21.20
CA ALA A 519 -16.35 11.93 -20.27
C ALA A 519 -15.66 12.32 -18.95
N GLU A 520 -14.61 13.14 -19.00
CA GLU A 520 -13.98 13.73 -17.80
C GLU A 520 -15.01 14.54 -17.02
N ARG A 521 -15.64 15.54 -17.65
CA ARG A 521 -16.53 16.43 -16.92
C ARG A 521 -17.78 15.72 -16.40
N LEU A 522 -18.22 14.66 -17.08
CA LEU A 522 -19.29 13.77 -16.60
C LEU A 522 -18.85 12.93 -15.39
N ALA A 523 -17.62 12.40 -15.36
CA ALA A 523 -17.09 11.65 -14.23
C ALA A 523 -16.97 12.54 -12.98
N VAL A 524 -16.44 13.76 -13.09
CA VAL A 524 -16.39 14.70 -11.96
C VAL A 524 -17.81 15.10 -11.52
N LEU A 525 -18.74 15.34 -12.45
CA LEU A 525 -20.16 15.56 -12.12
C LEU A 525 -20.89 14.31 -11.60
N ASN A 526 -20.31 13.11 -11.72
CA ASN A 526 -20.79 11.90 -11.08
C ASN A 526 -20.31 11.84 -9.63
N ALA A 527 -19.02 12.09 -9.41
CA ALA A 527 -18.41 12.14 -8.09
C ALA A 527 -19.07 13.20 -7.19
N VAL A 528 -19.31 14.41 -7.72
CA VAL A 528 -20.01 15.49 -7.01
C VAL A 528 -21.40 15.05 -6.54
N LYS A 529 -22.16 14.23 -7.28
CA LYS A 529 -23.48 13.72 -6.82
C LYS A 529 -23.36 12.78 -5.62
N GLY A 530 -22.20 12.13 -5.43
CA GLY A 530 -21.91 11.31 -4.25
C GLY A 530 -21.54 12.12 -3.00
N VAL A 531 -21.12 13.38 -3.15
CA VAL A 531 -20.48 14.17 -2.07
C VAL A 531 -21.26 15.48 -1.78
N PRO A 532 -22.02 15.57 -0.67
CA PRO A 532 -22.86 16.74 -0.39
C PRO A 532 -22.12 18.07 -0.14
N THR A 533 -20.85 18.02 0.28
CA THR A 533 -19.94 19.18 0.38
C THR A 533 -19.61 19.73 -1.01
N ALA A 534 -19.19 18.85 -1.92
CA ALA A 534 -18.87 19.18 -3.30
C ALA A 534 -20.05 19.89 -4.00
N GLN A 535 -21.28 19.39 -3.84
CA GLN A 535 -22.49 19.96 -4.47
C GLN A 535 -22.62 21.47 -4.20
N LYS A 536 -22.43 21.89 -2.95
CA LYS A 536 -22.49 23.30 -2.54
C LYS A 536 -21.43 24.14 -3.25
N LEU A 537 -20.19 23.66 -3.29
CA LEU A 537 -19.05 24.37 -3.89
C LEU A 537 -19.18 24.51 -5.41
N TYR A 538 -19.68 23.46 -6.08
CA TYR A 538 -19.95 23.49 -7.52
C TYR A 538 -21.17 24.36 -7.89
N GLU A 539 -22.14 24.53 -6.98
CA GLU A 539 -23.26 25.48 -7.14
C GLU A 539 -22.86 26.97 -7.00
N ILE A 540 -21.70 27.29 -6.40
CA ILE A 540 -21.24 28.69 -6.25
C ILE A 540 -21.04 29.32 -7.63
N LYS A 541 -21.92 30.25 -8.00
CA LYS A 541 -21.84 30.94 -9.30
C LYS A 541 -20.47 31.61 -9.50
N LYS A 542 -19.93 31.44 -10.71
CA LYS A 542 -18.77 32.20 -11.19
C LYS A 542 -19.16 33.68 -11.35
N ARG A 543 -18.24 34.61 -11.09
CA ARG A 543 -18.44 36.04 -11.40
C ARG A 543 -18.70 36.21 -12.91
N GLU A 544 -19.73 36.99 -13.26
CA GLU A 544 -20.27 37.00 -14.63
C GLU A 544 -19.37 37.67 -15.68
N THR A 545 -18.27 38.33 -15.28
CA THR A 545 -17.32 39.00 -16.19
C THR A 545 -15.86 38.71 -15.82
N GLU A 546 -15.13 38.07 -16.74
CA GLU A 546 -13.67 37.95 -16.75
C GLU A 546 -13.12 38.76 -17.93
N ASP A 547 -13.07 40.09 -17.77
CA ASP A 547 -12.63 41.01 -18.83
C ASP A 547 -11.11 41.00 -19.03
N VAL A 548 -10.34 40.70 -17.97
CA VAL A 548 -8.88 40.71 -17.95
C VAL A 548 -8.36 39.31 -17.65
N PHE A 549 -7.53 38.79 -18.54
CA PHE A 549 -6.91 37.47 -18.45
C PHE A 549 -5.48 37.59 -17.94
N PHE A 550 -5.07 36.65 -17.10
CA PHE A 550 -3.74 36.53 -16.52
C PHE A 550 -3.14 35.18 -16.91
N ASP A 551 -1.87 35.17 -17.31
CA ASP A 551 -1.14 34.02 -17.82
C ASP A 551 0.25 33.98 -17.17
N LEU A 552 0.44 33.09 -16.20
CA LEU A 552 1.71 32.91 -15.49
C LEU A 552 2.62 32.02 -16.33
N ILE A 553 3.75 32.57 -16.78
CA ILE A 553 4.73 31.83 -17.58
C ILE A 553 5.42 30.79 -16.68
N GLU A 554 5.15 29.51 -16.90
CA GLU A 554 5.87 28.40 -16.27
C GLU A 554 7.38 28.48 -16.60
N ILE A 555 8.23 28.13 -15.64
CA ILE A 555 9.70 28.15 -15.79
C ILE A 555 10.18 26.70 -15.90
N ASP A 556 10.59 26.26 -17.09
CA ASP A 556 10.93 24.84 -17.35
C ASP A 556 12.13 24.34 -16.54
N HIS A 557 13.19 25.15 -16.38
CA HIS A 557 14.41 24.76 -15.68
C HIS A 557 15.27 25.97 -15.26
N VAL A 558 15.86 25.90 -14.07
CA VAL A 558 16.85 26.86 -13.53
C VAL A 558 17.92 26.06 -12.78
N MET A 559 19.20 26.35 -13.01
CA MET A 559 20.27 25.75 -12.21
C MET A 559 20.30 26.39 -10.81
N PHE A 560 20.45 25.58 -9.76
CA PHE A 560 20.62 26.10 -8.41
C PHE A 560 21.82 27.06 -8.33
N GLY A 561 21.63 28.22 -7.71
CA GLY A 561 22.60 29.31 -7.67
C GLY A 561 22.51 30.30 -8.84
N GLN A 562 21.54 30.17 -9.75
CA GLN A 562 21.25 31.17 -10.80
C GLN A 562 20.00 32.02 -10.49
N PRO A 563 19.93 33.28 -10.94
CA PRO A 563 18.71 34.08 -10.84
C PRO A 563 17.61 33.58 -11.79
N PHE A 564 16.34 33.77 -11.42
CA PHE A 564 15.19 33.43 -12.25
C PHE A 564 14.12 34.53 -12.23
N SER A 565 13.20 34.52 -13.20
CA SER A 565 12.19 35.58 -13.36
C SER A 565 10.76 35.04 -13.48
N VAL A 566 9.98 35.17 -12.41
CA VAL A 566 8.55 34.90 -12.43
C VAL A 566 7.88 36.00 -13.24
N THR A 567 7.14 35.62 -14.29
CA THR A 567 6.57 36.56 -15.26
C THR A 567 5.09 36.24 -15.49
N VAL A 568 4.23 37.26 -15.45
CA VAL A 568 2.79 37.15 -15.74
C VAL A 568 2.47 38.05 -16.94
N ASN A 569 1.87 37.46 -17.97
CA ASN A 569 1.24 38.20 -19.05
C ASN A 569 -0.19 38.56 -18.66
N LEU A 570 -0.64 39.77 -19.03
CA LEU A 570 -2.00 40.24 -18.84
C LEU A 570 -2.61 40.59 -20.20
N HIS A 571 -3.93 40.43 -20.34
CA HIS A 571 -4.66 40.78 -21.55
C HIS A 571 -6.10 41.21 -21.22
N ASN A 572 -6.40 42.50 -21.35
CA ASN A 572 -7.78 43.01 -21.29
C ASN A 572 -8.47 42.74 -22.62
N LYS A 573 -9.48 41.87 -22.65
CA LYS A 573 -10.27 41.56 -23.86
C LYS A 573 -11.54 42.39 -23.99
N SER A 574 -11.83 43.26 -23.04
CA SER A 574 -13.03 44.10 -23.05
C SER A 574 -12.84 45.39 -23.86
N SER A 575 -13.97 46.07 -24.13
CA SER A 575 -14.00 47.39 -24.79
C SER A 575 -13.76 48.57 -23.83
N ARG A 576 -13.53 48.32 -22.53
CA ARG A 576 -13.31 49.35 -21.49
C ARG A 576 -11.91 49.25 -20.88
N PRO A 577 -11.29 50.36 -20.45
CA PRO A 577 -10.08 50.30 -19.63
C PRO A 577 -10.41 49.73 -18.25
N HIS A 578 -9.49 48.96 -17.67
CA HIS A 578 -9.57 48.48 -16.29
C HIS A 578 -8.37 49.00 -15.50
N GLN A 579 -8.58 49.38 -14.24
CA GLN A 579 -7.46 49.56 -13.31
C GLN A 579 -7.10 48.18 -12.75
N VAL A 580 -5.82 47.83 -12.80
CA VAL A 580 -5.31 46.52 -12.40
C VAL A 580 -4.22 46.72 -11.35
N THR A 581 -4.40 46.07 -10.20
CA THR A 581 -3.34 45.83 -9.21
C THR A 581 -2.92 44.37 -9.34
N ALA A 582 -1.66 44.14 -9.68
CA ALA A 582 -1.08 42.81 -9.85
C ALA A 582 -0.01 42.56 -8.76
N VAL A 583 -0.18 41.50 -7.97
CA VAL A 583 0.77 41.07 -6.95
C VAL A 583 1.43 39.76 -7.38
N LEU A 584 2.76 39.71 -7.37
CA LEU A 584 3.55 38.50 -7.64
C LEU A 584 4.37 38.18 -6.38
N SER A 585 4.28 36.94 -5.91
CA SER A 585 5.02 36.45 -4.73
C SER A 585 5.70 35.11 -5.03
N ALA A 586 6.92 34.95 -4.55
CA ALA A 586 7.73 33.74 -4.68
C ALA A 586 8.14 33.23 -3.30
N TYR A 587 7.99 31.93 -3.07
CA TYR A 587 8.28 31.24 -1.81
C TYR A 587 9.12 29.98 -2.08
N SER A 588 9.96 29.56 -1.13
CA SER A 588 10.43 28.18 -1.10
C SER A 588 9.34 27.30 -0.50
N VAL A 589 9.22 26.07 -1.00
CA VAL A 589 8.19 25.09 -0.63
C VAL A 589 8.83 23.72 -0.49
N PHE A 590 8.31 22.90 0.42
CA PHE A 590 8.53 21.45 0.37
C PHE A 590 7.81 20.86 -0.85
N TYR A 591 8.18 19.64 -1.26
CA TYR A 591 7.55 19.00 -2.44
C TYR A 591 6.05 18.71 -2.25
N THR A 592 5.55 18.79 -1.02
CA THR A 592 4.13 18.73 -0.63
C THR A 592 3.35 20.01 -0.90
N GLY A 593 4.01 21.08 -1.40
CA GLY A 593 3.43 22.41 -1.60
C GLY A 593 3.42 23.30 -0.35
N VAL A 594 3.79 22.78 0.82
CA VAL A 594 3.88 23.56 2.07
C VAL A 594 4.99 24.61 1.97
N LYS A 595 4.62 25.89 2.15
CA LYS A 595 5.55 27.04 2.15
C LYS A 595 6.52 26.99 3.33
N VAL A 596 7.74 27.47 3.12
CA VAL A 596 8.80 27.54 4.13
C VAL A 596 9.27 28.98 4.32
N HIS A 597 9.79 29.63 3.25
CA HIS A 597 10.29 31.00 3.32
C HIS A 597 9.79 31.87 2.18
N GLY A 598 9.50 33.15 2.48
CA GLY A 598 9.29 34.18 1.45
C GLY A 598 10.63 34.53 0.79
N LEU A 599 10.70 34.35 -0.53
CA LEU A 599 11.90 34.68 -1.32
C LEU A 599 11.82 36.11 -1.84
N LYS A 600 10.67 36.48 -2.44
CA LYS A 600 10.45 37.81 -3.02
C LYS A 600 8.96 38.11 -3.19
N ARG A 601 8.59 39.39 -3.13
CA ARG A 601 7.27 39.91 -3.51
C ARG A 601 7.42 41.19 -4.35
N GLY A 602 6.48 41.43 -5.25
CA GLY A 602 6.32 42.70 -5.96
C GLY A 602 4.84 43.01 -6.22
N GLN A 603 4.52 44.28 -6.35
CA GLN A 603 3.20 44.80 -6.70
C GLN A 603 3.36 45.81 -7.83
N ALA A 604 2.42 45.82 -8.77
CA ALA A 604 2.35 46.79 -9.86
C ALA A 604 0.90 47.26 -10.02
N GLU A 605 0.70 48.56 -10.21
CA GLU A 605 -0.62 49.16 -10.39
C GLU A 605 -0.64 50.01 -11.65
N PHE A 606 -1.58 49.72 -12.56
CA PHE A 606 -1.65 50.37 -13.87
C PHE A 606 -3.06 50.27 -14.46
N THR A 607 -3.35 51.18 -15.39
CA THR A 607 -4.55 51.10 -16.21
C THR A 607 -4.26 50.25 -17.45
N LEU A 608 -5.00 49.16 -17.63
CA LEU A 608 -4.90 48.28 -18.79
C LEU A 608 -6.00 48.63 -19.79
N HIS A 609 -5.63 49.26 -20.90
CA HIS A 609 -6.56 49.77 -21.92
C HIS A 609 -7.27 48.65 -22.71
N PRO A 610 -8.38 48.94 -23.42
CA PRO A 610 -9.10 47.96 -24.23
C PRO A 610 -8.18 47.22 -25.21
N ASN A 611 -8.24 45.88 -25.23
CA ASN A 611 -7.38 45.01 -26.06
C ASN A 611 -5.87 45.14 -25.80
N GLN A 612 -5.43 45.83 -24.74
CA GLN A 612 -4.02 45.91 -24.36
C GLN A 612 -3.54 44.58 -23.76
N LYS A 613 -2.30 44.23 -24.10
CA LYS A 613 -1.50 43.22 -23.41
C LYS A 613 -0.37 43.91 -22.65
N GLU A 614 -0.05 43.39 -21.48
CA GLU A 614 0.98 43.93 -20.58
C GLU A 614 1.75 42.79 -19.92
N THR A 615 2.95 43.02 -19.40
CA THR A 615 3.76 41.97 -18.76
C THR A 615 4.37 42.45 -17.45
N VAL A 616 4.01 41.80 -16.34
CA VAL A 616 4.58 42.05 -15.00
C VAL A 616 5.60 40.96 -14.67
N ARG A 617 6.74 41.35 -14.10
CA ARG A 617 7.85 40.42 -13.77
C ARG A 617 8.48 40.76 -12.43
N ILE A 618 8.81 39.72 -11.67
CA ILE A 618 9.76 39.80 -10.55
C ILE A 618 10.95 38.87 -10.81
N THR A 619 12.15 39.33 -10.49
CA THR A 619 13.39 38.54 -10.65
C THR A 619 13.98 38.20 -9.29
N VAL A 620 14.08 36.92 -8.98
CA VAL A 620 14.65 36.38 -7.74
C VAL A 620 16.13 36.07 -7.98
N LYS A 621 17.00 36.60 -7.12
CA LYS A 621 18.45 36.41 -7.15
C LYS A 621 18.87 35.19 -6.30
N PRO A 622 20.08 34.61 -6.53
CA PRO A 622 20.63 33.58 -5.65
C PRO A 622 20.72 34.04 -4.19
N GLU A 623 21.09 35.30 -3.97
CA GLU A 623 21.11 36.01 -2.67
C GLU A 623 19.76 35.97 -1.92
N GLU A 624 18.66 35.69 -2.61
CA GLU A 624 17.30 35.72 -2.05
C GLU A 624 16.77 34.32 -1.72
N TYR A 625 17.46 33.23 -2.12
CA TYR A 625 16.97 31.85 -1.93
C TYR A 625 18.02 30.77 -1.59
N VAL A 626 19.33 30.99 -1.78
CA VAL A 626 20.33 29.90 -1.64
C VAL A 626 20.47 29.38 -0.19
N ASP A 627 19.97 30.14 0.79
CA ASP A 627 19.92 29.83 2.22
C ASP A 627 18.51 29.39 2.71
N LYS A 628 17.56 29.09 1.80
CA LYS A 628 16.12 28.94 2.08
C LYS A 628 15.42 27.82 1.28
#